data_AF-T1D4U6-F1
#
_entry.id   AF-T1D4U6-F1
#
_cell.length_a   1.000
_cell.length_b   1.000
_cell.length_c   1.000
_cell.angle_alpha   90.00
_cell.angle_beta   90.00
_cell.angle_gamma   90.00
#
_symmetry.space_group_name_H-M   'P 1'
#
loop_
_entity.id
_entity.type
_entity.pdbx_description
1 polymer ?
#
loop_
_entity_poly.entity_id
_entity_poly.type
_entity_poly.pdbx_seq_one_letter_code
_entity_poly.pdbx_strand_id
1 'polypeptide(L)'
;MFLVPQDTNQLFWLAADSQRAYVGLTTQGHKRLYAQALVPFANPVPWGQPWILQAWFRLPRQENRLTLGVRNSYARYEKLRFFRAPLKLSFILTLTLVLLLSLLAAASGALYAARRLVAPIQSLIEGFRSVARGDLGVRLPLSSRDDWGFLSHSFNAMAQKLADAQAVAHQSQSQIERERFYLETVLSRLTSGVIVLDNELKVSLANDSAVETLKAERHELLGQFIAGFAAWHPELSEFVSAC
;
A
#
# COMPACT_ATOMS: atom_id res chain seq x y z
N MET A 1 -7.25 67.27 -80.84
CA MET A 1 -8.27 66.21 -81.00
C MET A 1 -7.69 64.90 -80.48
N PHE A 2 -8.11 64.46 -79.30
CA PHE A 2 -7.86 63.10 -78.80
C PHE A 2 -9.21 62.57 -78.30
N LEU A 3 -9.61 61.42 -78.83
CA LEU A 3 -10.91 60.77 -78.62
C LEU A 3 -11.05 60.35 -77.15
N VAL A 4 -12.10 60.84 -76.50
CA VAL A 4 -12.49 60.46 -75.13
C VAL A 4 -13.06 59.03 -75.15
N PRO A 5 -12.53 58.08 -74.37
CA PRO A 5 -13.07 56.72 -74.29
C PRO A 5 -14.47 56.72 -73.64
N GLN A 6 -15.38 55.87 -74.12
CA GLN A 6 -16.79 55.82 -73.69
C GLN A 6 -17.03 55.42 -72.22
N ASP A 7 -16.03 54.94 -71.49
CA ASP A 7 -16.14 54.53 -70.08
C ASP A 7 -15.74 55.64 -69.10
N THR A 8 -16.26 56.84 -69.31
CA THR A 8 -15.91 58.01 -68.50
C THR A 8 -16.97 58.26 -67.42
N ASN A 9 -16.59 58.00 -66.17
CA ASN A 9 -17.43 58.09 -64.97
C ASN A 9 -18.02 59.51 -64.80
N GLN A 10 -19.27 59.65 -64.32
CA GLN A 10 -20.00 60.95 -64.26
C GLN A 10 -19.23 62.08 -63.54
N LEU A 11 -18.32 61.74 -62.62
CA LEU A 11 -17.46 62.68 -61.90
C LEU A 11 -16.47 63.44 -62.81
N PHE A 12 -16.13 62.89 -63.98
CA PHE A 12 -15.30 63.55 -64.99
C PHE A 12 -15.93 64.84 -65.52
N TRP A 13 -17.22 64.80 -65.86
CA TRP A 13 -17.91 65.95 -66.44
C TRP A 13 -18.06 67.08 -65.41
N LEU A 14 -18.30 66.73 -64.14
CA LEU A 14 -18.37 67.69 -63.03
C LEU A 14 -17.03 68.40 -62.77
N ALA A 15 -15.90 67.70 -62.94
CA ALA A 15 -14.58 68.29 -62.77
C ALA A 15 -14.17 69.18 -63.95
N ALA A 16 -14.49 68.77 -65.18
CA ALA A 16 -14.19 69.53 -66.38
C ALA A 16 -14.94 70.87 -66.42
N ASP A 17 -16.19 70.89 -65.98
CA ASP A 17 -17.02 72.10 -65.94
C ASP A 17 -16.60 73.07 -64.82
N SER A 18 -16.08 72.55 -63.71
CA SER A 18 -15.68 73.36 -62.54
C SER A 18 -14.27 73.95 -62.60
N GLN A 19 -13.53 73.78 -63.70
CA GLN A 19 -12.12 74.21 -63.85
C GLN A 19 -11.20 73.78 -62.70
N ARG A 20 -11.52 72.70 -61.97
CA ARG A 20 -10.71 72.19 -60.86
C ARG A 20 -9.92 70.97 -61.31
N ALA A 21 -8.69 70.87 -60.80
CA ALA A 21 -7.89 69.68 -61.02
C ALA A 21 -8.58 68.47 -60.37
N TYR A 22 -8.73 67.39 -61.14
CA TYR A 22 -9.36 66.15 -60.68
C TYR A 22 -8.39 65.00 -60.77
N VAL A 23 -8.30 64.23 -59.68
CA VAL A 23 -7.52 63.00 -59.62
C VAL A 23 -8.47 61.85 -59.32
N GLY A 24 -8.61 60.95 -60.29
CA GLY A 24 -9.44 59.75 -60.17
C GLY A 24 -8.60 58.49 -60.35
N LEU A 25 -9.04 57.40 -59.74
CA LEU A 25 -8.49 56.07 -60.02
C LEU A 25 -9.35 55.43 -61.10
N THR A 26 -8.73 55.00 -62.19
CA THR A 26 -9.42 54.21 -63.22
C THR A 26 -8.68 52.91 -63.48
N THR A 27 -9.43 51.89 -63.90
CA THR A 27 -8.89 50.59 -64.28
C THR A 27 -8.94 50.48 -65.79
N GLN A 28 -7.78 50.47 -66.45
CA GLN A 28 -7.70 50.28 -67.90
C GLN A 28 -7.23 48.86 -68.20
N GLY A 29 -8.14 48.02 -68.72
CA GLY A 29 -7.84 46.62 -69.09
C GLY A 29 -7.61 45.69 -67.89
N HIS A 30 -8.62 44.86 -67.61
CA HIS A 30 -8.72 43.70 -66.70
C HIS A 30 -7.91 43.52 -65.39
N LYS A 31 -6.94 44.35 -64.96
CA LYS A 31 -6.33 44.29 -63.62
C LYS A 31 -5.26 45.35 -63.28
N ARG A 32 -5.14 46.47 -64.01
CA ARG A 32 -4.14 47.51 -63.71
C ARG A 32 -4.81 48.84 -63.34
N LEU A 33 -4.51 49.33 -62.14
CA LEU A 33 -4.97 50.63 -61.62
C LEU A 33 -4.04 51.74 -62.12
N TYR A 34 -4.64 52.80 -62.65
CA TYR A 34 -3.96 54.01 -63.10
C TYR A 34 -4.56 55.21 -62.35
N ALA A 35 -3.70 56.12 -61.90
CA ALA A 35 -4.13 57.42 -61.43
C ALA A 35 -4.25 58.34 -62.64
N GLN A 36 -5.45 58.86 -62.88
CA GLN A 36 -5.75 59.83 -63.90
C GLN A 36 -5.78 61.21 -63.25
N ALA A 37 -4.87 62.10 -63.65
CA ALA A 37 -4.92 63.50 -63.24
C ALA A 37 -5.31 64.37 -64.44
N LEU A 38 -6.33 65.19 -64.25
CA LEU A 38 -6.83 66.17 -65.21
C LEU A 38 -6.56 67.55 -64.65
N VAL A 39 -5.74 68.35 -65.35
CA VAL A 39 -5.42 69.72 -64.96
C VAL A 39 -5.86 70.65 -66.08
N PRO A 40 -6.82 71.57 -65.83
CA PRO A 40 -7.16 72.60 -66.80
C PRO A 40 -6.01 73.60 -66.89
N PHE A 41 -5.59 73.93 -68.12
CA PHE A 41 -4.56 74.93 -68.36
C PHE A 41 -5.17 76.12 -69.10
N ALA A 42 -4.76 77.34 -68.73
CA ALA A 42 -5.28 78.57 -69.32
C ALA A 42 -4.84 78.67 -70.79
N ASN A 43 -5.82 78.64 -71.69
CA ASN A 43 -5.58 78.79 -73.12
C ASN A 43 -5.07 80.23 -73.40
N PRO A 44 -3.89 80.42 -74.02
CA PRO A 44 -3.39 81.75 -74.35
C PRO A 44 -4.19 82.45 -75.46
N VAL A 45 -5.16 81.76 -76.08
CA VAL A 45 -6.06 82.32 -77.12
C VAL A 45 -7.43 82.67 -76.52
N PRO A 46 -7.91 83.92 -76.62
CA PRO A 46 -9.11 84.39 -75.92
C PRO A 46 -10.45 83.72 -76.30
N TRP A 47 -10.53 83.05 -77.47
CA TRP A 47 -11.79 82.54 -78.02
C TRP A 47 -11.78 81.02 -78.29
N GLY A 48 -10.92 80.25 -77.61
CA GLY A 48 -10.86 78.79 -77.76
C GLY A 48 -11.35 78.03 -76.51
N GLN A 49 -12.05 76.91 -76.71
CA GLN A 49 -12.46 76.00 -75.63
C GLN A 49 -11.26 75.62 -74.72
N PRO A 50 -11.48 75.46 -73.39
CA PRO A 50 -10.40 75.18 -72.44
C PRO A 50 -9.72 73.86 -72.77
N TRP A 51 -8.38 73.87 -72.82
CA TRP A 51 -7.60 72.65 -73.02
C TRP A 51 -7.39 71.96 -71.68
N ILE A 52 -7.68 70.67 -71.64
CA ILE A 52 -7.46 69.84 -70.47
C ILE A 52 -6.25 68.97 -70.74
N LEU A 53 -5.22 69.10 -69.91
CA LEU A 53 -4.07 68.20 -69.96
C LEU A 53 -4.42 66.94 -69.15
N GLN A 54 -4.38 65.79 -69.82
CA GLN A 54 -4.63 64.50 -69.19
C GLN A 54 -3.32 63.73 -69.04
N ALA A 55 -2.96 63.44 -67.79
CA ALA A 55 -1.78 62.64 -67.47
C ALA A 55 -2.18 61.32 -66.81
N TRP A 56 -1.61 60.22 -67.31
CA TRP A 56 -1.79 58.88 -66.76
C TRP A 56 -0.56 58.52 -65.93
N PHE A 57 -0.68 58.57 -64.61
CA PHE A 57 0.37 58.11 -63.72
C PHE A 57 0.13 56.64 -63.39
N ARG A 58 1.05 55.79 -63.83
CA ARG A 58 1.08 54.39 -63.40
C ARG A 58 1.46 54.38 -61.92
N LEU A 59 0.54 54.01 -61.04
CA LEU A 59 0.86 53.87 -59.62
C LEU A 59 2.00 52.84 -59.47
N PRO A 60 3.14 53.21 -58.83
CA PRO A 60 4.20 52.26 -58.52
C PRO A 60 3.64 51.15 -57.63
N ARG A 61 3.99 49.89 -57.88
CA ARG A 61 3.71 48.76 -56.98
C ARG A 61 4.58 48.82 -55.71
N GLN A 62 4.62 49.95 -55.03
CA GLN A 62 5.16 50.12 -53.68
C GLN A 62 3.96 50.01 -52.73
N GLU A 63 3.83 49.09 -51.79
CA GLU A 63 4.79 48.17 -51.19
C GLU A 63 4.07 46.87 -50.79
N ASN A 64 4.13 45.84 -51.64
CA ASN A 64 3.72 44.48 -51.25
C ASN A 64 4.87 43.74 -50.52
N ARG A 65 5.65 44.42 -49.67
CA ARG A 65 6.63 43.77 -48.78
C ARG A 65 6.07 43.49 -47.38
N LEU A 66 5.04 44.21 -46.93
CA LEU A 66 4.43 43.99 -45.59
C LEU A 66 3.23 43.04 -45.62
N THR A 67 2.50 42.94 -46.73
CA THR A 67 1.34 42.04 -46.90
C THR A 67 1.74 40.58 -47.15
N LEU A 68 2.91 40.32 -47.75
CA LEU A 68 3.45 38.96 -47.92
C LEU A 68 4.10 38.41 -46.64
N GLY A 69 4.58 39.29 -45.74
CA GLY A 69 5.14 38.87 -44.45
C GLY A 69 4.07 38.36 -43.48
N VAL A 70 2.91 39.01 -43.44
CA VAL A 70 1.81 38.67 -42.54
C VAL A 70 1.15 37.34 -42.97
N ARG A 71 0.93 37.12 -44.26
CA ARG A 71 0.31 35.88 -44.78
C ARG A 71 1.19 34.64 -44.63
N ASN A 72 2.51 34.77 -44.84
CA ASN A 72 3.46 33.68 -44.57
C ASN A 72 3.72 33.45 -43.08
N SER A 73 3.60 34.49 -42.24
CA SER A 73 3.69 34.31 -40.79
C SER A 73 2.52 33.51 -40.25
N TYR A 74 1.28 33.80 -40.66
CA TYR A 74 0.11 33.01 -40.23
C TYR A 74 0.18 31.53 -40.69
N ALA A 75 0.64 31.26 -41.92
CA ALA A 75 0.83 29.89 -42.40
C ALA A 75 1.95 29.12 -41.65
N ARG A 76 2.98 29.82 -41.15
CA ARG A 76 4.01 29.24 -40.26
C ARG A 76 3.51 29.03 -38.83
N TYR A 77 2.64 29.90 -38.31
CA TYR A 77 2.03 29.75 -36.99
C TYR A 77 1.04 28.56 -36.93
N GLU A 78 0.30 28.27 -38.00
CA GLU A 78 -0.58 27.09 -38.04
C GLU A 78 0.19 25.77 -37.99
N LYS A 79 1.32 25.66 -38.71
CA LYS A 79 2.16 24.46 -38.67
C LYS A 79 2.69 24.16 -37.27
N LEU A 80 3.06 25.17 -36.49
CA LEU A 80 3.53 24.98 -35.10
C LEU A 80 2.40 24.63 -34.13
N ARG A 81 1.17 25.13 -34.35
CA ARG A 81 -0.01 24.70 -33.58
C ARG A 81 -0.34 23.23 -33.82
N PHE A 82 -0.18 22.75 -35.05
CA PHE A 82 -0.51 21.38 -35.42
C PHE A 82 0.36 20.34 -34.68
N PHE A 83 1.64 20.65 -34.42
CA PHE A 83 2.54 19.73 -33.68
C PHE A 83 2.31 19.74 -32.16
N ARG A 84 1.70 20.76 -31.56
CA ARG A 84 1.49 20.81 -30.10
C ARG A 84 0.46 19.79 -29.61
N ALA A 85 -0.57 19.51 -30.40
CA ALA A 85 -1.61 18.54 -30.03
C ALA A 85 -1.07 17.09 -29.93
N PRO A 86 -0.36 16.53 -30.93
CA PRO A 86 0.21 15.19 -30.84
C PRO A 86 1.36 15.11 -29.82
N LEU A 87 2.15 16.17 -29.63
CA LEU A 87 3.17 16.19 -28.57
C LEU A 87 2.56 16.18 -27.17
N LYS A 88 1.46 16.92 -26.95
CA LYS A 88 0.73 16.86 -25.67
C LYS A 88 0.10 15.49 -25.46
N LEU A 89 -0.48 14.89 -26.49
CA LEU A 89 -1.09 13.57 -26.40
C LEU A 89 -0.04 12.50 -26.08
N SER A 90 1.09 12.48 -26.80
CA SER A 90 2.16 11.52 -26.51
C SER A 90 2.71 11.71 -25.11
N PHE A 91 2.89 12.94 -24.65
CA PHE A 91 3.33 13.24 -23.29
C PHE A 91 2.32 12.81 -22.22
N ILE A 92 1.02 13.05 -22.44
CA ILE A 92 -0.03 12.59 -21.52
C ILE A 92 -0.06 11.06 -21.50
N LEU A 93 -0.02 10.40 -22.65
CA LEU A 93 -0.03 8.95 -22.74
C LEU A 93 1.18 8.32 -22.04
N THR A 94 2.39 8.85 -22.24
CA THR A 94 3.58 8.35 -21.55
C THR A 94 3.52 8.61 -20.06
N LEU A 95 3.07 9.79 -19.62
CA LEU A 95 2.93 10.12 -18.20
C LEU A 95 1.88 9.22 -17.53
N THR A 96 0.73 9.00 -18.16
CA THR A 96 -0.32 8.10 -17.66
C THR A 96 0.17 6.66 -17.61
N LEU A 97 0.92 6.20 -18.61
CA LEU A 97 1.51 4.86 -18.62
C LEU A 97 2.52 4.69 -17.47
N VAL A 98 3.44 5.65 -17.30
CA VAL A 98 4.42 5.64 -16.21
C VAL A 98 3.72 5.67 -14.86
N LEU A 99 2.70 6.50 -14.69
CA LEU A 99 1.90 6.56 -13.47
C LEU A 99 1.22 5.21 -13.17
N LEU A 100 0.60 4.60 -14.17
CA LEU A 100 -0.07 3.32 -14.02
C LEU A 100 0.92 2.21 -13.64
N LEU A 101 2.07 2.13 -14.33
CA LEU A 101 3.11 1.16 -14.03
C LEU A 101 3.71 1.37 -12.64
N SER A 102 3.93 2.63 -12.23
CA SER A 102 4.39 2.97 -10.89
C SER A 102 3.39 2.53 -9.83
N LEU A 103 2.09 2.75 -10.06
CA LEU A 103 1.04 2.34 -9.14
C LEU A 103 0.94 0.81 -9.03
N LEU A 104 1.03 0.10 -10.15
CA LEU A 104 1.06 -1.36 -10.18
C LEU A 104 2.29 -1.93 -9.47
N ALA A 105 3.47 -1.33 -9.69
CA ALA A 105 4.71 -1.72 -9.03
C ALA A 105 4.63 -1.48 -7.51
N ALA A 106 4.08 -0.32 -7.10
CA ALA A 106 3.87 0.00 -5.69
C ALA A 106 2.89 -0.98 -5.02
N ALA A 107 1.74 -1.26 -5.66
CA ALA A 107 0.76 -2.21 -5.14
C ALA A 107 1.34 -3.62 -5.05
N SER A 108 2.07 -4.07 -6.09
CA SER A 108 2.72 -5.38 -6.09
C SER A 108 3.80 -5.49 -5.03
N GLY A 109 4.62 -4.43 -4.87
CA GLY A 109 5.64 -4.34 -3.83
C GLY A 109 5.04 -4.36 -2.43
N ALA A 110 3.94 -3.64 -2.20
CA ALA A 110 3.23 -3.64 -0.93
C ALA A 110 2.66 -5.03 -0.59
N LEU A 111 2.01 -5.71 -1.55
CA LEU A 111 1.50 -7.07 -1.36
C LEU A 111 2.62 -8.09 -1.09
N TYR A 112 3.74 -7.96 -1.81
CA TYR A 112 4.91 -8.81 -1.59
C TYR A 112 5.51 -8.60 -0.19
N ALA A 113 5.68 -7.34 0.23
CA ALA A 113 6.18 -7.01 1.55
C ALA A 113 5.23 -7.52 2.66
N ALA A 114 3.92 -7.31 2.49
CA ALA A 114 2.91 -7.80 3.44
C ALA A 114 2.98 -9.33 3.60
N ARG A 115 3.05 -10.08 2.50
CA ARG A 115 3.19 -11.54 2.54
C ARG A 115 4.48 -11.98 3.22
N ARG A 116 5.60 -11.31 2.93
CA ARG A 116 6.91 -11.61 3.51
C ARG A 116 6.94 -11.37 5.03
N LEU A 117 6.21 -10.37 5.53
CA LEU A 117 6.10 -10.07 6.96
C LEU A 117 5.13 -11.02 7.69
N VAL A 118 4.01 -11.38 7.06
CA VAL A 118 2.97 -12.21 7.69
C VAL A 118 3.36 -13.68 7.77
N ALA A 119 4.07 -14.22 6.77
CA ALA A 119 4.46 -15.63 6.74
C ALA A 119 5.19 -16.12 8.00
N PRO A 120 6.28 -15.48 8.50
CA PRO A 120 6.97 -15.95 9.70
C PRO A 120 6.13 -15.84 10.97
N ILE A 121 5.20 -14.86 11.04
CA ILE A 121 4.29 -14.70 12.18
C ILE A 121 3.33 -15.89 12.27
N GLN A 122 2.81 -16.37 11.14
CA GLN A 122 1.93 -17.54 11.13
C GLN A 122 2.66 -18.79 11.62
N SER A 123 3.89 -19.03 11.17
CA SER A 123 4.72 -20.14 11.65
C SER A 123 4.94 -20.08 13.17
N LEU A 124 5.21 -18.89 13.72
CA LEU A 124 5.35 -18.68 15.17
C LEU A 124 4.05 -19.02 15.91
N ILE A 125 2.91 -18.52 15.45
CA ILE A 125 1.60 -18.79 16.06
C ILE A 125 1.31 -20.29 16.08
N GLU A 126 1.58 -21.00 14.98
CA GLU A 126 1.43 -22.45 14.92
C GLU A 126 2.38 -23.17 15.89
N GLY A 127 3.63 -22.72 15.99
CA GLY A 127 4.59 -23.22 16.98
C GLY A 127 4.07 -23.09 18.41
N PHE A 128 3.59 -21.90 18.79
CA PHE A 128 3.01 -21.66 20.11
C PHE A 128 1.76 -22.50 20.36
N ARG A 129 0.88 -22.67 19.37
CA ARG A 129 -0.31 -23.54 19.49
C ARG A 129 0.06 -24.99 19.70
N SER A 130 1.12 -25.49 19.07
CA SER A 130 1.58 -26.86 19.27
C SER A 130 2.17 -27.05 20.67
N VAL A 131 2.98 -26.11 21.14
CA VAL A 131 3.48 -26.10 22.53
C VAL A 131 2.33 -26.07 23.54
N ALA A 132 1.30 -25.25 23.30
CA ALA A 132 0.11 -25.17 24.16
C ALA A 132 -0.70 -26.47 24.19
N ARG A 133 -0.59 -27.33 23.17
CA ARG A 133 -1.20 -28.67 23.13
C ARG A 133 -0.30 -29.75 23.76
N GLY A 134 0.85 -29.38 24.31
CA GLY A 134 1.81 -30.30 24.93
C GLY A 134 2.85 -30.87 23.98
N ASP A 135 2.88 -30.46 22.70
CA ASP A 135 3.93 -30.86 21.77
C ASP A 135 5.14 -29.92 21.91
N LEU A 136 6.09 -30.33 22.75
CA LEU A 136 7.34 -29.61 23.00
C LEU A 136 8.45 -29.97 22.00
N GLY A 137 8.20 -30.88 21.06
CA GLY A 137 9.12 -31.29 20.02
C GLY A 137 9.18 -30.32 18.83
N VAL A 138 8.22 -29.40 18.71
CA VAL A 138 8.14 -28.47 17.59
C VAL A 138 9.36 -27.54 17.54
N ARG A 139 9.93 -27.38 16.34
CA ARG A 139 11.04 -26.47 16.07
C ARG A 139 10.72 -25.61 14.86
N LEU A 140 10.97 -24.31 15.00
CA LEU A 140 10.84 -23.34 13.92
C LEU A 140 12.13 -23.28 13.10
N PRO A 141 12.03 -23.07 11.77
CA PRO A 141 13.19 -23.01 10.89
C PRO A 141 14.08 -21.79 11.20
N LEU A 142 15.39 -22.02 11.25
CA LEU A 142 16.41 -21.01 11.57
C LEU A 142 16.98 -20.32 10.31
N SER A 143 16.14 -20.08 9.31
CA SER A 143 16.61 -19.71 7.96
C SER A 143 17.07 -18.26 7.83
N SER A 144 16.87 -17.43 8.85
CA SER A 144 17.15 -15.99 8.76
C SER A 144 18.14 -15.52 9.82
N ARG A 145 19.00 -14.55 9.47
CA ARG A 145 19.93 -13.87 10.39
C ARG A 145 19.39 -12.49 10.82
N ASP A 146 18.12 -12.24 10.60
CA ASP A 146 17.40 -11.03 11.00
C ASP A 146 16.66 -11.23 12.33
N ASP A 147 15.87 -10.23 12.72
CA ASP A 147 15.04 -10.25 13.92
C ASP A 147 14.10 -11.47 13.99
N TRP A 148 13.65 -12.00 12.83
CA TRP A 148 12.78 -13.19 12.77
C TRP A 148 13.55 -14.48 13.08
N GLY A 149 14.80 -14.56 12.63
CA GLY A 149 15.73 -15.61 13.03
C GLY A 149 15.96 -15.63 14.53
N PHE A 150 16.18 -14.46 15.12
CA PHE A 150 16.34 -14.31 16.56
C PHE A 150 15.10 -14.76 17.35
N LEU A 151 13.90 -14.39 16.91
CA LEU A 151 12.64 -14.84 17.50
C LEU A 151 12.47 -16.37 17.40
N SER A 152 12.78 -16.95 16.25
CA SER A 152 12.70 -18.40 16.04
C SER A 152 13.68 -19.15 16.95
N HIS A 153 14.90 -18.63 17.11
CA HIS A 153 15.87 -19.15 18.06
C HIS A 153 15.39 -19.08 19.51
N SER A 154 14.84 -17.93 19.91
CA SER A 154 14.32 -17.70 21.25
C SER A 154 13.15 -18.62 21.58
N PHE A 155 12.24 -18.80 20.61
CA PHE A 155 11.14 -19.76 20.71
C PHE A 155 11.65 -21.19 20.89
N ASN A 156 12.58 -21.64 20.04
CA ASN A 156 13.14 -22.99 20.11
C ASN A 156 13.84 -23.25 21.46
N ALA A 157 14.60 -22.25 21.96
CA ALA A 157 15.26 -22.34 23.27
C ALA A 157 14.24 -22.42 24.43
N MET A 158 13.15 -21.65 24.37
CA MET A 158 12.06 -21.73 25.34
C MET A 158 11.38 -23.10 25.31
N ALA A 159 11.03 -23.60 24.11
CA ALA A 159 10.39 -24.91 23.95
C ALA A 159 11.29 -26.04 24.49
N GLN A 160 12.60 -25.98 24.26
CA GLN A 160 13.56 -26.92 24.84
C GLN A 160 13.58 -26.87 26.36
N LYS A 161 13.67 -25.67 26.95
CA LYS A 161 13.65 -25.52 28.42
C LYS A 161 12.38 -26.07 29.05
N LEU A 162 11.23 -25.90 28.39
CA LEU A 162 9.97 -26.45 28.86
C LEU A 162 9.96 -27.99 28.79
N ALA A 163 10.52 -28.57 27.71
CA ALA A 163 10.68 -30.02 27.58
C ALA A 163 11.57 -30.60 28.68
N ASP A 164 12.70 -29.94 28.93
CA ASP A 164 13.64 -30.36 29.98
C ASP A 164 12.99 -30.27 31.37
N ALA A 165 12.25 -29.19 31.65
CA ALA A 165 11.53 -29.03 32.92
C ALA A 165 10.46 -30.11 33.12
N GLN A 166 9.72 -30.46 32.06
CA GLN A 166 8.72 -31.53 32.12
C GLN A 166 9.38 -32.90 32.35
N ALA A 167 10.50 -33.18 31.70
CA ALA A 167 11.26 -34.40 31.91
C ALA A 167 11.77 -34.53 33.35
N VAL A 168 12.30 -33.45 33.92
CA VAL A 168 12.73 -33.41 35.33
C VAL A 168 11.54 -33.63 36.27
N ALA A 169 10.39 -32.99 36.02
CA ALA A 169 9.20 -33.16 36.85
C ALA A 169 8.71 -34.62 36.85
N HIS A 170 8.66 -35.26 35.67
CA HIS A 170 8.31 -36.68 35.56
C HIS A 170 9.32 -37.59 36.28
N GLN A 171 10.62 -37.29 36.15
CA GLN A 171 11.65 -38.05 36.85
C GLN A 171 11.48 -37.95 38.37
N SER A 172 11.27 -36.74 38.91
CA SER A 172 11.03 -36.51 40.34
C SER A 172 9.78 -37.24 40.82
N GLN A 173 8.68 -37.20 40.06
CA GLN A 173 7.46 -37.92 40.40
C GLN A 173 7.70 -39.44 40.46
N SER A 174 8.42 -39.99 39.48
CA SER A 174 8.77 -41.42 39.47
C SER A 174 9.68 -41.83 40.64
N GLN A 175 10.49 -40.92 41.16
CA GLN A 175 11.34 -41.17 42.33
C GLN A 175 10.50 -41.21 43.60
N ILE A 176 9.60 -40.23 43.77
CA ILE A 176 8.67 -40.18 44.90
C ILE A 176 7.77 -41.43 44.93
N GLU A 177 7.25 -41.85 43.78
CA GLU A 177 6.43 -43.06 43.68
C GLU A 177 7.21 -44.33 44.05
N ARG A 178 8.47 -44.44 43.59
CA ARG A 178 9.36 -45.56 43.97
C ARG A 178 9.68 -45.57 45.46
N GLU A 179 9.94 -44.41 46.05
CA GLU A 179 10.23 -44.27 47.48
C GLU A 179 8.99 -44.61 48.32
N ARG A 180 7.81 -44.13 47.92
CA ARG A 180 6.54 -44.53 48.54
C ARG A 180 6.30 -46.03 48.49
N PHE A 181 6.44 -46.63 47.30
CA PHE A 181 6.25 -48.07 47.12
C PHE A 181 7.25 -48.88 47.96
N TYR A 182 8.49 -48.41 48.07
CA TYR A 182 9.49 -49.01 48.93
C TYR A 182 9.07 -48.96 50.41
N LEU A 183 8.62 -47.80 50.91
CA LEU A 183 8.14 -47.65 52.29
C LEU A 183 6.94 -48.54 52.58
N GLU A 184 5.94 -48.58 51.70
CA GLU A 184 4.78 -49.46 51.84
C GLU A 184 5.20 -50.95 51.88
N THR A 185 6.11 -51.35 51.00
CA THR A 185 6.63 -52.72 50.96
C THR A 185 7.36 -53.07 52.25
N VAL A 186 8.21 -52.17 52.77
CA VAL A 186 8.92 -52.39 54.04
C VAL A 186 7.92 -52.49 55.19
N LEU A 187 6.99 -51.55 55.31
CA LEU A 187 5.99 -51.54 56.38
C LEU A 187 5.13 -52.82 56.37
N SER A 188 4.68 -53.27 55.20
CA SER A 188 3.89 -54.51 55.06
C SER A 188 4.64 -55.76 55.54
N ARG A 189 5.96 -55.81 55.35
CA ARG A 189 6.79 -56.99 55.69
C ARG A 189 7.38 -56.98 57.10
N LEU A 190 7.20 -55.90 57.87
CA LEU A 190 7.68 -55.87 59.25
C LEU A 190 6.88 -56.85 60.11
N THR A 191 7.59 -57.67 60.88
CA THR A 191 7.00 -58.61 61.85
C THR A 191 6.41 -57.93 63.07
N SER A 192 6.76 -56.68 63.34
CA SER A 192 6.15 -55.87 64.39
C SER A 192 4.90 -55.17 63.87
N GLY A 193 3.81 -55.16 64.65
CA GLY A 193 2.60 -54.42 64.30
C GLY A 193 2.84 -52.91 64.30
N VAL A 194 2.58 -52.26 63.16
CA VAL A 194 2.69 -50.80 62.99
C VAL A 194 1.34 -50.23 62.60
N ILE A 195 0.87 -49.25 63.38
CA ILE A 195 -0.38 -48.52 63.16
C ILE A 195 -0.04 -47.03 63.12
N VAL A 196 -0.46 -46.35 62.06
CA VAL A 196 -0.26 -44.90 61.85
C VAL A 196 -1.59 -44.20 62.03
N LEU A 197 -1.59 -43.12 62.80
CA LEU A 197 -2.77 -42.29 63.07
C LEU A 197 -2.70 -40.99 62.26
N ASP A 198 -3.85 -40.47 61.84
CA ASP A 198 -3.96 -39.12 61.30
C ASP A 198 -4.10 -38.06 62.40
N ASN A 199 -4.18 -36.78 62.01
CA ASN A 199 -4.34 -35.65 62.94
C ASN A 199 -5.66 -35.70 63.74
N GLU A 200 -6.61 -36.54 63.34
CA GLU A 200 -7.90 -36.76 64.00
C GLU A 200 -7.87 -38.05 64.84
N LEU A 201 -6.70 -38.67 65.06
CA LEU A 201 -6.53 -39.94 65.79
C LEU A 201 -7.28 -41.13 65.14
N LYS A 202 -7.53 -41.06 63.83
CA LYS A 202 -8.04 -42.20 63.07
C LYS A 202 -6.89 -43.01 62.49
N VAL A 203 -7.07 -44.32 62.41
CA VAL A 203 -6.08 -45.21 61.81
C VAL A 203 -5.99 -44.94 60.30
N SER A 204 -4.86 -44.38 59.88
CA SER A 204 -4.55 -44.06 58.48
C SER A 204 -3.83 -45.22 57.78
N LEU A 205 -3.01 -45.98 58.51
CA LEU A 205 -2.25 -47.10 57.95
C LEU A 205 -2.05 -48.19 59.00
N ALA A 206 -2.17 -49.46 58.60
CA ALA A 206 -1.86 -50.62 59.44
C ALA A 206 -1.14 -51.67 58.59
N ASN A 207 -0.07 -52.28 59.10
CA ASN A 207 0.63 -53.36 58.42
C ASN A 207 0.03 -54.74 58.72
N ASP A 208 0.44 -55.77 57.97
CA ASP A 208 -0.13 -57.12 58.10
C ASP A 208 0.08 -57.72 59.49
N SER A 209 1.23 -57.47 60.11
CA SER A 209 1.48 -57.89 61.50
C SER A 209 0.52 -57.25 62.51
N ALA A 210 0.17 -55.96 62.34
CA ALA A 210 -0.81 -55.30 63.22
C ALA A 210 -2.20 -55.92 63.07
N VAL A 211 -2.61 -56.24 61.85
CA VAL A 211 -3.89 -56.90 61.53
C VAL A 211 -3.92 -58.31 62.14
N GLU A 212 -2.85 -59.09 62.00
CA GLU A 212 -2.73 -60.42 62.61
C GLU A 212 -2.73 -60.36 64.15
N THR A 213 -1.97 -59.42 64.74
CA THR A 213 -1.84 -59.29 66.20
C THR A 213 -3.17 -58.86 66.83
N LEU A 214 -3.86 -57.90 66.21
CA LEU A 214 -5.15 -57.41 66.69
C LEU A 214 -6.32 -58.33 66.31
N LYS A 215 -6.10 -59.35 65.47
CA LYS A 215 -7.15 -60.28 64.98
C LYS A 215 -8.38 -59.56 64.43
N ALA A 216 -8.17 -58.42 63.80
CA ALA A 216 -9.22 -57.59 63.20
C ALA A 216 -9.06 -57.58 61.68
N GLU A 217 -10.14 -57.33 60.93
CA GLU A 217 -10.02 -57.17 59.49
C GLU A 217 -9.45 -55.79 59.12
N ARG A 218 -8.57 -55.73 58.11
CA ARG A 218 -7.92 -54.48 57.65
C ARG A 218 -8.93 -53.37 57.34
N HIS A 219 -10.08 -53.71 56.77
CA HIS A 219 -11.14 -52.78 56.41
C HIS A 219 -11.88 -52.20 57.62
N GLU A 220 -11.89 -52.91 58.74
CA GLU A 220 -12.51 -52.47 59.99
C GLU A 220 -11.57 -51.55 60.79
N LEU A 221 -10.26 -51.75 60.64
CA LEU A 221 -9.23 -50.92 61.27
C LEU A 221 -9.07 -49.56 60.59
N LEU A 222 -9.06 -49.49 59.25
CA LEU A 222 -8.78 -48.26 58.51
C LEU A 222 -9.92 -47.23 58.63
N GLY A 223 -9.57 -45.98 58.96
CA GLY A 223 -10.49 -44.85 59.05
C GLY A 223 -11.28 -44.75 60.36
N GLN A 224 -11.12 -45.71 61.28
CA GLN A 224 -11.75 -45.65 62.60
C GLN A 224 -10.89 -44.91 63.63
N PHE A 225 -11.56 -44.26 64.59
CA PHE A 225 -10.92 -43.64 65.75
C PHE A 225 -10.28 -44.71 66.64
N ILE A 226 -9.00 -44.52 66.99
CA ILE A 226 -8.28 -45.49 67.81
C ILE A 226 -8.91 -45.67 69.21
N ALA A 227 -9.51 -44.61 69.76
CA ALA A 227 -10.22 -44.66 71.04
C ALA A 227 -11.44 -45.59 71.00
N GLY A 228 -12.15 -45.66 69.87
CA GLY A 228 -13.27 -46.57 69.67
C GLY A 228 -12.81 -48.04 69.64
N PHE A 229 -11.64 -48.28 69.05
CA PHE A 229 -11.04 -49.62 68.94
C PHE A 229 -10.41 -50.10 70.25
N ALA A 230 -9.82 -49.19 71.04
CA ALA A 230 -9.25 -49.49 72.35
C ALA A 230 -10.27 -49.99 73.38
N ALA A 231 -11.56 -49.71 73.19
CA ALA A 231 -12.63 -50.27 74.03
C ALA A 231 -12.77 -51.81 73.88
N TRP A 232 -12.34 -52.37 72.76
CA TRP A 232 -12.45 -53.79 72.43
C TRP A 232 -11.13 -54.54 72.68
N HIS A 233 -10.01 -53.81 72.65
CA HIS A 233 -8.67 -54.34 72.92
C HIS A 233 -8.00 -53.55 74.06
N PRO A 234 -8.05 -54.05 75.31
CA PRO A 234 -7.52 -53.34 76.48
C PRO A 234 -6.01 -53.06 76.39
N GLU A 235 -5.26 -53.83 75.59
CA GLU A 235 -3.84 -53.61 75.30
C GLU A 235 -3.54 -52.27 74.60
N LEU A 236 -4.52 -51.68 73.92
CA LEU A 236 -4.39 -50.37 73.26
C LEU A 236 -4.75 -49.20 74.18
N SER A 237 -5.40 -49.45 75.32
CA SER A 237 -5.89 -48.40 76.22
C SER A 237 -4.75 -47.59 76.85
N GLU A 238 -3.60 -48.21 77.11
CA GLU A 238 -2.40 -47.55 77.65
C GLU A 238 -1.81 -46.56 76.63
N PHE A 239 -1.78 -46.94 75.35
CA PHE A 239 -1.29 -46.07 74.27
C PHE A 239 -2.23 -44.89 73.98
N VAL A 240 -3.55 -45.11 74.02
CA VAL A 240 -4.53 -44.03 73.83
C VAL A 240 -4.48 -43.01 74.97
N SER A 241 -4.10 -43.43 76.19
CA SER A 241 -3.93 -42.51 77.32
C SER A 241 -2.65 -41.67 77.27
N ALA A 242 -1.68 -42.06 76.43
CA ALA A 242 -0.39 -41.40 76.28
C ALA A 242 -0.33 -40.44 75.08
N CYS A 243 -1.31 -40.48 74.17
CA CYS A 243 -1.48 -39.57 73.03
C CYS A 243 -2.38 -38.38 73.40
#